data_AF-A0A0B1SLL2-F1
#
_entry.id   AF-A0A0B1SLL2-F1
#
_cell.length_a   1.000
_cell.length_b   1.000
_cell.length_c   1.000
_cell.angle_alpha   90.00
_cell.angle_beta   90.00
_cell.angle_gamma   90.00
#
_symmetry.space_group_name_H-M   'P 1'
#
loop_
_entity.id
_entity.type
_entity.pdbx_description
1 polymer ?
#
loop_
_entity_poly.entity_id
_entity_poly.type
_entity_poly.pdbx_seq_one_letter_code
_entity_poly.pdbx_strand_id
1 'polypeptide(L)'
;MFQDYTIPPLFKDDLFNLLSAEDKHFPHRYISIGSARSGSNIRVNPVESGMWSALIHGHVKWVLIHPDAPRAFVKTPKSQEGIHPNEAITWFSTVYKRISQGDWPFGKYPVTLPRAEGSRYSNDWFLPGWWYATISKGYTTAISHLFCSPVNLASVYPAIRKKDPTLARTFLEK
;
A
#
# COMPACT_ATOMS: atom_id res chain seq x y z
N MET A 1 12.62 -16.39 8.72
CA MET A 1 11.57 -15.41 8.37
C MET A 1 10.32 -16.01 7.78
N PHE A 2 10.34 -16.73 6.64
CA PHE A 2 9.10 -17.36 6.13
C PHE A 2 8.49 -18.43 7.05
N GLN A 3 9.26 -18.95 8.00
CA GLN A 3 8.81 -19.88 9.04
C GLN A 3 8.18 -19.17 10.25
N ASP A 4 8.30 -17.84 10.35
CA ASP A 4 7.94 -17.07 11.55
C ASP A 4 6.51 -16.50 11.50
N TYR A 5 5.80 -16.67 10.37
CA TYR A 5 4.40 -16.29 10.21
C TYR A 5 3.71 -17.17 9.16
N THR A 6 2.38 -17.13 9.14
CA THR A 6 1.58 -17.78 8.10
C THR A 6 0.76 -16.74 7.34
N ILE A 7 0.50 -17.00 6.07
CA ILE A 7 -0.36 -16.13 5.25
C ILE A 7 -1.81 -16.32 5.73
N PRO A 8 -2.54 -15.23 6.05
CA PRO A 8 -3.94 -15.33 6.46
C PRO A 8 -4.79 -16.05 5.40
N PRO A 9 -5.80 -16.85 5.81
CA PRO A 9 -6.60 -17.65 4.87
C PRO A 9 -7.19 -16.86 3.69
N LEU A 10 -7.59 -15.60 3.92
CA LEU A 10 -8.15 -14.72 2.91
C LEU A 10 -7.19 -14.39 1.74
N PHE A 11 -5.88 -14.51 1.97
CA PHE A 11 -4.85 -14.12 1.01
C PHE A 11 -4.04 -15.30 0.48
N LYS A 12 -4.55 -16.54 0.64
CA LYS A 12 -3.87 -17.75 0.16
C LYS A 12 -3.90 -17.89 -1.35
N ASP A 13 -4.97 -17.40 -1.99
CA ASP A 13 -5.14 -17.42 -3.44
C ASP A 13 -4.34 -16.26 -4.09
N ASP A 14 -3.02 -16.30 -3.94
CA ASP A 14 -2.10 -15.29 -4.48
C ASP A 14 -1.41 -15.79 -5.76
N LEU A 15 -1.91 -15.33 -6.89
CA LEU A 15 -1.41 -15.61 -8.23
C LEU A 15 -0.01 -15.03 -8.48
N PHE A 16 0.47 -14.08 -7.67
CA PHE A 16 1.87 -13.65 -7.75
C PHE A 16 2.85 -14.76 -7.35
N ASN A 17 2.40 -15.80 -6.67
CA ASN A 17 3.21 -16.99 -6.41
C ASN A 17 3.64 -17.69 -7.71
N LEU A 18 2.82 -17.63 -8.76
CA LEU A 18 3.15 -18.20 -10.08
C LEU A 18 4.32 -17.45 -10.74
N LEU A 19 4.40 -16.14 -10.49
CA LEU A 19 5.47 -15.26 -10.99
C LEU A 19 6.77 -15.40 -10.20
N SER A 20 6.70 -15.94 -8.98
CA SER A 20 7.82 -15.98 -8.04
C SER A 20 8.67 -17.24 -8.18
N ALA A 21 8.17 -18.23 -8.93
CA ALA A 21 8.77 -19.57 -9.06
C ALA A 21 9.81 -19.67 -10.20
N GLU A 22 9.95 -18.64 -11.04
CA GLU A 22 10.93 -18.58 -12.12
C GLU A 22 11.86 -17.39 -11.93
N ASP A 23 13.04 -17.39 -12.56
CA ASP A 23 14.12 -16.38 -12.46
C ASP A 23 13.69 -14.92 -12.77
N LYS A 24 12.40 -14.67 -13.01
CA LYS A 24 11.75 -13.37 -13.12
C LYS A 24 11.16 -12.97 -11.75
N HIS A 25 12.01 -12.53 -10.84
CA HIS A 25 11.58 -12.17 -9.48
C HIS A 25 10.64 -10.94 -9.49
N PHE A 26 9.33 -11.15 -9.30
CA PHE A 26 8.38 -10.07 -8.98
C PHE A 26 8.32 -9.89 -7.45
N PRO A 27 9.02 -8.90 -6.87
CA PRO A 27 9.01 -8.71 -5.43
C PRO A 27 7.62 -8.24 -4.99
N HIS A 28 6.95 -9.07 -4.20
CA HIS A 28 5.60 -8.78 -3.70
C HIS A 28 5.48 -9.00 -2.19
N ARG A 29 6.55 -9.39 -1.49
CA ARG A 29 6.55 -9.63 -0.03
C ARG A 29 7.65 -8.81 0.62
N TYR A 30 7.32 -8.12 1.69
CA TYR A 30 8.22 -7.18 2.35
C TYR A 30 8.14 -7.30 3.86
N ILE A 31 9.30 -7.21 4.51
CA ILE A 31 9.41 -6.82 5.91
C ILE A 31 9.75 -5.32 5.97
N SER A 32 9.03 -4.59 6.79
CA SER A 32 9.27 -3.17 7.05
C SER A 32 9.69 -2.98 8.50
N ILE A 33 10.86 -2.39 8.71
CA ILE A 33 11.37 -2.00 10.03
C ILE A 33 11.72 -0.53 9.96
N GLY A 34 11.15 0.28 10.86
CA GLY A 34 11.31 1.74 10.79
C GLY A 34 11.22 2.41 12.16
N SER A 35 11.91 3.54 12.30
CA SER A 35 11.87 4.42 13.47
C SER A 35 10.75 5.48 13.37
N ALA A 36 10.60 6.30 14.40
CA ALA A 36 9.61 7.38 14.40
C ALA A 36 9.78 8.31 13.19
N ARG A 37 8.66 8.70 12.58
CA ARG A 37 8.54 9.55 11.37
C ARG A 37 8.94 8.88 10.05
N SER A 38 9.48 7.66 10.07
CA SER A 38 9.62 6.86 8.84
C SER A 38 8.24 6.44 8.30
N GLY A 39 8.15 6.13 7.01
CA GLY A 39 6.89 5.71 6.40
C GLY A 39 6.93 5.76 4.88
N SER A 40 5.74 5.66 4.26
CA SER A 40 5.56 5.81 2.82
C SER A 40 4.69 7.02 2.48
N ASN A 41 5.16 7.83 1.53
CA ASN A 41 4.37 8.91 0.94
C ASN A 41 3.14 8.34 0.19
N ILE A 42 2.12 9.19 -0.03
CA ILE A 42 0.86 8.84 -0.69
C ILE A 42 1.12 8.17 -2.03
N ARG A 43 0.59 6.97 -2.23
CA ARG A 43 0.74 6.19 -3.46
C ARG A 43 -0.40 5.22 -3.64
N VAL A 44 -0.46 4.63 -4.83
CA VAL A 44 -1.28 3.45 -5.11
C VAL A 44 -0.36 2.24 -5.22
N ASN A 45 -0.89 1.04 -5.04
CA ASN A 45 -0.11 -0.18 -5.24
C ASN A 45 0.34 -0.31 -6.71
N PRO A 46 1.53 -0.89 -6.96
CA PRO A 46 1.96 -1.17 -8.32
C PRO A 46 1.01 -2.19 -8.96
N VAL A 47 0.85 -2.08 -10.28
CA VAL A 47 0.07 -3.00 -11.12
C VAL A 47 -1.34 -3.29 -10.60
N GLU A 48 -1.95 -2.33 -9.90
CA GLU A 48 -3.31 -2.46 -9.34
C GLU A 48 -3.47 -3.64 -8.39
N SER A 49 -2.37 -4.09 -7.77
CA SER A 49 -2.39 -5.20 -6.81
C SER A 49 -3.17 -4.84 -5.54
N GLY A 50 -3.78 -5.88 -4.95
CA GLY A 50 -4.21 -5.82 -3.57
C GLY A 50 -3.00 -5.82 -2.64
N MET A 51 -3.19 -5.37 -1.40
CA MET A 51 -2.16 -5.48 -0.38
C MET A 51 -2.78 -5.86 0.96
N TRP A 52 -2.09 -6.70 1.72
CA TRP A 52 -2.32 -6.85 3.15
C TRP A 52 -1.06 -6.49 3.92
N SER A 53 -1.25 -5.92 5.10
CA SER A 53 -0.18 -5.60 6.03
C SER A 53 -0.54 -6.15 7.41
N ALA A 54 0.45 -6.70 8.12
CA ALA A 54 0.35 -7.16 9.49
C ALA A 54 1.40 -6.40 10.32
N LEU A 55 0.92 -5.52 11.21
CA LEU A 55 1.79 -4.82 12.16
C LEU A 55 2.15 -5.76 13.31
N ILE A 56 3.44 -6.08 13.44
CA ILE A 56 3.96 -6.97 14.48
C ILE A 56 4.27 -6.18 15.75
N HIS A 57 4.87 -5.00 15.59
CA HIS A 57 5.28 -4.16 16.71
C HIS A 57 5.11 -2.67 16.39
N GLY A 58 4.78 -1.88 17.42
CA GLY A 58 4.72 -0.43 17.36
C GLY A 58 3.34 0.09 16.94
N HIS A 59 3.33 1.32 16.40
CA HIS A 59 2.11 1.96 15.90
C HIS A 59 2.41 2.68 14.59
N VAL A 60 1.71 2.28 13.53
CA VAL A 60 1.73 2.95 12.22
C VAL A 60 0.40 3.66 12.00
N LYS A 61 0.44 4.94 11.62
CA LYS A 61 -0.75 5.66 11.16
C LYS A 61 -0.91 5.40 9.66
N TRP A 62 -2.06 4.88 9.28
CA TRP A 62 -2.50 4.74 7.90
C TRP A 62 -3.49 5.83 7.53
N VAL A 63 -3.40 6.30 6.29
CA VAL A 63 -4.40 7.17 5.67
C VAL A 63 -4.77 6.57 4.33
N LEU A 64 -6.07 6.37 4.11
CA LEU A 64 -6.62 5.88 2.85
C LEU A 64 -7.54 6.92 2.24
N ILE A 65 -7.39 7.15 0.95
CA ILE A 65 -8.23 8.10 0.21
C ILE A 65 -8.85 7.36 -0.97
N HIS A 66 -10.15 7.60 -1.18
CA HIS A 66 -10.92 7.02 -2.27
C HIS A 66 -10.21 7.17 -3.63
N PRO A 67 -10.22 6.15 -4.51
CA PRO A 67 -9.52 6.16 -5.80
C PRO A 67 -9.86 7.36 -6.69
N ASP A 68 -11.12 7.81 -6.67
CA ASP A 68 -11.60 8.94 -7.49
C ASP A 68 -11.01 10.29 -7.09
N ALA A 69 -10.31 10.37 -5.97
CA ALA A 69 -9.62 11.59 -5.56
C ALA A 69 -8.56 11.96 -6.61
N PRO A 70 -8.64 13.16 -7.24
CA PRO A 70 -7.71 13.56 -8.27
C PRO A 70 -6.28 13.60 -7.73
N ARG A 71 -5.31 13.20 -8.55
CA ARG A 71 -3.88 13.23 -8.19
C ARG A 71 -3.43 14.58 -7.62
N ALA A 72 -3.93 15.68 -8.20
CA ALA A 72 -3.61 17.04 -7.76
C ALA A 72 -4.11 17.38 -6.35
N PHE A 73 -5.16 16.69 -5.87
CA PHE A 73 -5.70 16.87 -4.52
C PHE A 73 -4.92 16.08 -3.47
N VAL A 74 -4.50 14.87 -3.81
CA VAL A 74 -3.83 13.93 -2.89
C VAL A 74 -2.33 14.13 -2.81
N LYS A 75 -1.65 14.65 -3.84
CA LYS A 75 -0.20 14.87 -3.82
C LYS A 75 0.14 16.18 -3.12
N THR A 76 1.34 16.22 -2.53
CA THR A 76 1.91 17.45 -1.95
C THR A 76 1.91 18.55 -3.02
N PRO A 77 1.35 19.75 -2.73
CA PRO A 77 1.41 20.87 -3.68
C PRO A 77 2.85 21.30 -3.94
N LYS A 78 3.18 21.67 -5.17
CA LYS A 78 4.54 22.13 -5.56
C LYS A 78 5.08 23.25 -4.67
N SER A 79 4.22 24.16 -4.21
CA SER A 79 4.60 25.26 -3.32
C SER A 79 4.98 24.81 -1.90
N GLN A 80 4.69 23.56 -1.53
CA GLN A 80 4.92 22.98 -0.20
C GLN A 80 5.85 21.75 -0.23
N GLU A 81 6.43 21.43 -1.38
CA GLU A 81 7.29 20.26 -1.60
C GLU A 81 8.60 20.33 -0.79
N GLY A 82 9.15 21.53 -0.62
CA GLY A 82 10.42 21.74 0.07
C GLY A 82 11.57 20.94 -0.57
N ILE A 83 12.54 20.54 0.26
CA ILE A 83 13.73 19.78 -0.17
C ILE A 83 13.44 18.28 -0.30
N HIS A 84 12.47 17.77 0.45
CA HIS A 84 12.16 16.34 0.58
C HIS A 84 10.70 16.02 0.20
N PRO A 85 10.29 16.26 -1.05
CA PRO A 85 8.88 16.17 -1.49
C PRO A 85 8.27 14.78 -1.42
N ASN A 86 9.11 13.75 -1.53
CA ASN A 86 8.70 12.36 -1.65
C ASN A 86 8.69 11.61 -0.31
N GLU A 87 8.91 12.30 0.81
CA GLU A 87 8.91 11.68 2.14
C GLU A 87 7.51 11.59 2.73
N ALA A 88 7.25 10.56 3.54
CA ALA A 88 6.00 10.42 4.26
C ALA A 88 5.73 11.63 5.16
N ILE A 89 6.74 12.04 5.95
CA ILE A 89 6.60 13.18 6.87
C ILE A 89 6.19 14.47 6.15
N THR A 90 6.69 14.71 4.93
CA THR A 90 6.32 15.88 4.11
C THR A 90 4.86 15.82 3.70
N TRP A 91 4.36 14.65 3.30
CA TRP A 91 2.94 14.48 3.01
C TRP A 91 2.06 14.66 4.25
N PHE A 92 2.50 14.12 5.40
CA PHE A 92 1.76 14.22 6.66
C PHE A 92 1.74 15.64 7.24
N SER A 93 2.76 16.46 6.97
CA SER A 93 2.83 17.86 7.41
C SER A 93 2.06 18.82 6.49
N THR A 94 1.68 18.38 5.29
CA THR A 94 1.02 19.20 4.26
C THR A 94 -0.42 18.73 3.98
N VAL A 95 -0.60 17.68 3.18
CA VAL A 95 -1.90 17.21 2.72
C VAL A 95 -2.72 16.63 3.87
N TYR A 96 -2.11 15.77 4.69
CA TYR A 96 -2.81 15.22 5.85
C TYR A 96 -3.22 16.30 6.86
N LYS A 97 -2.41 17.36 6.99
CA LYS A 97 -2.75 18.50 7.84
C LYS A 97 -4.08 19.13 7.40
N ARG A 98 -4.28 19.36 6.09
CA ARG A 98 -5.57 19.87 5.56
C ARG A 98 -6.72 18.93 5.89
N ILE A 99 -6.54 17.63 5.66
CA ILE A 99 -7.54 16.59 6.00
C ILE A 99 -7.90 16.67 7.49
N SER A 100 -6.89 16.73 8.37
CA SER A 100 -7.11 16.78 9.82
C SER A 100 -7.77 18.07 10.31
N GLN A 101 -7.67 19.15 9.53
CA GLN A 101 -8.29 20.45 9.82
C GLN A 101 -9.71 20.57 9.26
N GLY A 102 -10.23 19.54 8.57
CA GLY A 102 -11.54 19.59 7.92
C GLY A 102 -11.53 20.20 6.52
N ASP A 103 -10.38 20.68 6.03
CA ASP A 103 -10.19 21.22 4.68
C ASP A 103 -9.98 20.08 3.66
N TRP A 104 -11.02 19.26 3.53
CA TRP A 104 -11.07 18.15 2.60
C TRP A 104 -12.52 17.85 2.21
N PRO A 105 -12.82 17.59 0.92
CA PRO A 105 -14.18 17.31 0.47
C PRO A 105 -14.59 15.87 0.81
N PHE A 106 -14.80 15.57 2.08
CA PHE A 106 -15.10 14.23 2.59
C PHE A 106 -16.32 13.57 1.93
N GLY A 107 -17.33 14.36 1.56
CA GLY A 107 -18.53 13.85 0.87
C GLY A 107 -18.26 13.35 -0.55
N LYS A 108 -17.17 13.80 -1.20
CA LYS A 108 -16.80 13.39 -2.56
C LYS A 108 -15.64 12.39 -2.57
N TYR A 109 -14.65 12.61 -1.71
CA TYR A 109 -13.46 11.74 -1.60
C TYR A 109 -13.31 11.28 -0.15
N PRO A 110 -14.02 10.22 0.26
CA PRO A 110 -13.91 9.71 1.62
C PRO A 110 -12.46 9.39 2.01
N VAL A 111 -12.12 9.67 3.27
CA VAL A 111 -10.83 9.32 3.87
C VAL A 111 -11.07 8.37 5.01
N THR A 112 -10.40 7.23 4.99
CA THR A 112 -10.45 6.23 6.06
C THR A 112 -9.12 6.22 6.81
N LEU A 113 -9.20 6.20 8.14
CA LEU A 113 -8.05 6.07 9.04
C LEU A 113 -8.20 4.76 9.80
N PRO A 114 -7.70 3.62 9.26
CA PRO A 114 -7.77 2.35 9.95
C PRO A 114 -7.15 2.47 11.35
N ARG A 115 -7.89 2.02 12.36
CA ARG A 115 -7.37 1.96 13.73
C ARG A 115 -6.50 0.72 13.87
N ALA A 116 -5.18 0.91 13.87
CA ALA A 116 -4.21 -0.12 14.24
C ALA A 116 -4.02 -0.18 15.77
N GLU A 117 -5.10 -0.09 16.56
CA GLU A 117 -5.04 -0.16 18.02
C GLU A 117 -5.41 -1.57 18.50
N GLY A 118 -4.48 -2.25 19.17
CA GLY A 118 -4.74 -3.41 20.02
C GLY A 118 -4.79 -4.79 19.35
N SER A 119 -4.81 -4.89 18.03
CA SER A 119 -4.78 -6.19 17.35
C SER A 119 -3.35 -6.56 16.93
N ARG A 120 -2.86 -7.71 17.40
CA ARG A 120 -1.65 -8.40 16.86
C ARG A 120 -1.73 -8.70 15.36
N TYR A 121 -2.89 -8.46 14.76
CA TYR A 121 -3.21 -8.58 13.35
C TYR A 121 -4.10 -7.39 12.96
N SER A 122 -3.55 -6.17 12.90
CA SER A 122 -4.23 -5.11 12.14
C SER A 122 -4.16 -5.53 10.67
N ASN A 123 -5.08 -6.39 10.23
CA ASN A 123 -5.20 -6.81 8.85
C ASN A 123 -5.77 -5.63 8.06
N ASP A 124 -4.92 -4.66 7.79
CA ASP A 124 -5.26 -3.58 6.88
C ASP A 124 -5.10 -4.14 5.47
N TRP A 125 -6.23 -4.37 4.81
CA TRP A 125 -6.29 -4.83 3.44
C TRP A 125 -6.84 -3.74 2.55
N PHE A 126 -6.24 -3.61 1.37
CA PHE A 126 -6.58 -2.55 0.44
C PHE A 126 -6.99 -3.11 -0.90
N LEU A 127 -8.09 -2.54 -1.40
CA LEU A 127 -8.58 -2.80 -2.74
C LEU A 127 -7.70 -2.05 -3.77
N PRO A 128 -7.60 -2.58 -4.99
CA PRO A 128 -6.92 -1.91 -6.11
C PRO A 128 -7.31 -0.43 -6.25
N GLY A 129 -6.33 0.42 -6.53
CA GLY A 129 -6.56 1.84 -6.87
C GLY A 129 -6.71 2.80 -5.69
N TRP A 130 -6.80 2.32 -4.45
CA TRP A 130 -6.85 3.21 -3.28
C TRP A 130 -5.52 3.93 -3.06
N TRP A 131 -5.59 5.23 -2.81
CA TRP A 131 -4.44 6.00 -2.37
C TRP A 131 -4.17 5.70 -0.90
N TYR A 132 -2.92 5.45 -0.54
CA TYR A 132 -2.53 5.25 0.84
C TYR A 132 -1.20 5.91 1.19
N ALA A 133 -1.10 6.41 2.42
CA ALA A 133 0.12 6.92 3.02
C ALA A 133 0.29 6.36 4.43
N THR A 134 1.53 6.18 4.86
CA THR A 134 1.84 5.62 6.18
C THR A 134 2.91 6.43 6.90
N ILE A 135 2.79 6.52 8.22
CA ILE A 135 3.85 7.08 9.07
C ILE A 135 3.94 6.36 10.41
N SER A 136 5.14 5.98 10.80
CA SER A 136 5.45 5.33 12.07
C SER A 136 5.50 6.35 13.20
N LYS A 137 4.77 6.09 14.30
CA LYS A 137 4.80 6.93 15.51
C LYS A 137 5.98 6.62 16.44
N GLY A 138 6.70 5.53 16.19
CA GLY A 138 7.79 5.03 17.02
C GLY A 138 8.60 3.97 16.26
N TYR A 139 9.31 3.11 16.99
CA TYR A 139 9.87 1.90 16.41
C TYR A 139 8.73 0.97 15.97
N THR A 140 8.82 0.47 14.74
CA THR A 140 7.76 -0.32 14.11
C THR A 140 8.36 -1.48 13.33
N THR A 141 7.64 -2.60 13.35
CA THR A 141 7.95 -3.78 12.54
C THR A 141 6.66 -4.32 11.95
N ALA A 142 6.61 -4.53 10.65
CA ALA A 142 5.44 -5.04 9.94
C ALA A 142 5.86 -5.97 8.79
N ILE A 143 4.96 -6.87 8.42
CA ILE A 143 5.04 -7.68 7.19
C ILE A 143 3.93 -7.22 6.27
N SER A 144 4.24 -7.04 4.99
CA SER A 144 3.24 -6.66 3.99
C SER A 144 3.44 -7.43 2.71
N HIS A 145 2.35 -7.92 2.12
CA HIS A 145 2.36 -8.57 0.83
C HIS A 145 1.44 -7.83 -0.13
N LEU A 146 1.94 -7.58 -1.34
CA LEU A 146 1.10 -7.36 -2.49
C LEU A 146 0.59 -8.73 -2.95
N PHE A 147 -0.67 -8.80 -3.35
CA PHE A 147 -1.26 -10.04 -3.83
C PHE A 147 -2.16 -9.81 -5.04
N CYS A 148 -2.24 -10.83 -5.89
CA CYS A 148 -3.21 -10.90 -6.96
C CYS A 148 -4.12 -12.10 -6.73
N SER A 149 -5.41 -11.87 -6.50
CA SER A 149 -6.40 -12.93 -6.42
C SER A 149 -7.14 -13.07 -7.76
N PRO A 150 -7.86 -14.18 -7.99
CA PRO A 150 -8.72 -14.32 -9.17
C PRO A 150 -9.69 -13.14 -9.35
N VAL A 151 -10.09 -12.50 -8.24
CA VAL A 151 -11.02 -11.35 -8.25
C VAL A 151 -10.38 -10.09 -8.84
N ASN A 152 -9.13 -9.78 -8.48
CA ASN A 152 -8.45 -8.57 -8.98
C ASN A 152 -7.59 -8.82 -10.23
N LEU A 153 -7.48 -10.07 -10.70
CA LEU A 153 -6.70 -10.44 -11.89
C LEU A 153 -7.11 -9.63 -13.13
N ALA A 154 -8.40 -9.34 -13.30
CA ALA A 154 -8.91 -8.56 -14.43
C ALA A 154 -8.33 -7.14 -14.50
N SER A 155 -7.98 -6.56 -13.36
CA SER A 155 -7.29 -5.26 -13.24
C SER A 155 -5.77 -5.41 -13.29
N VAL A 156 -5.24 -6.41 -12.58
CA VAL A 156 -3.80 -6.63 -12.43
C VAL A 156 -3.14 -7.06 -13.74
N TYR A 157 -3.73 -8.00 -14.48
CA TYR A 157 -3.12 -8.57 -15.68
C TYR A 157 -2.88 -7.52 -16.78
N PRO A 158 -3.85 -6.66 -17.17
CA PRO A 158 -3.59 -5.56 -18.10
C PRO A 158 -2.50 -4.61 -17.62
N ALA A 159 -2.45 -4.32 -16.31
CA ALA A 159 -1.45 -3.43 -15.71
C ALA A 159 -0.04 -4.04 -15.75
N ILE A 160 0.09 -5.34 -15.46
CA ILE A 160 1.36 -6.07 -15.63
C ILE A 160 1.75 -6.12 -17.10
N ARG A 161 0.85 -6.51 -18.01
CA ARG A 161 1.13 -6.57 -19.45
C ARG A 161 1.63 -5.25 -20.02
N LYS A 162 1.10 -4.13 -19.54
CA LYS A 162 1.56 -2.79 -19.95
C LYS A 162 2.95 -2.47 -19.41
N LYS A 163 3.28 -2.90 -18.19
CA LYS A 163 4.54 -2.58 -17.50
C LYS A 163 5.67 -3.53 -17.89
N ASP A 164 5.37 -4.82 -17.96
CA ASP A 164 6.29 -5.92 -18.25
C ASP A 164 5.53 -7.03 -19.01
N PRO A 165 5.51 -6.97 -20.36
CA PRO A 165 4.88 -7.99 -21.19
C PRO A 165 5.48 -9.40 -21.01
N THR A 166 6.77 -9.49 -20.65
CA THR A 166 7.49 -10.76 -20.49
C THR A 166 7.08 -11.47 -19.21
N LEU A 167 6.79 -10.72 -18.15
CA LEU A 167 6.22 -11.23 -16.91
C LEU A 167 4.74 -11.60 -17.09
N ALA A 168 3.99 -10.84 -17.90
CA ALA A 168 2.58 -11.14 -18.15
C ALA A 168 2.37 -12.49 -18.86
N ARG A 169 3.30 -12.91 -19.73
CA ARG A 169 3.22 -14.22 -20.41
C ARG A 169 3.21 -15.40 -19.45
N THR A 170 3.89 -15.29 -18.30
CA THR A 170 3.93 -16.34 -17.29
C THR A 170 2.54 -16.67 -16.72
N PHE A 171 1.58 -15.73 -16.74
CA PHE A 171 0.18 -16.01 -16.37
C PHE A 171 -0.59 -16.86 -17.39
N LEU A 172 -0.14 -16.92 -18.64
CA LEU A 172 -0.81 -17.67 -19.71
C LEU A 172 -0.20 -19.06 -19.93
N GLU A 173 1.04 -19.24 -19.49
CA GLU A 173 1.82 -20.48 -19.66
C GLU A 173 1.56 -21.49 -18.53
N LYS A 174 0.88 -21.08 -17.46
CA LYS A 174 0.56 -21.88 -16.27
C LYS A 174 -0.94 -21.88 -15.99
#